data_AF-A0A1H3FKE6-F1
#
_entry.id   AF-A0A1H3FKE6-F1
#
_cell.length_a   1.000
_cell.length_b   1.000
_cell.length_c   1.000
_cell.angle_alpha   90.00
_cell.angle_beta   90.00
_cell.angle_gamma   90.00
#
_symmetry.space_group_name_H-M   'P 1'
#
loop_
_entity.id
_entity.type
_entity.pdbx_description
1 polymer ?
#
loop_
_entity_poly.entity_id
_entity_poly.type
_entity_poly.pdbx_seq_one_letter_code
_entity_poly.pdbx_strand_id
1 'polypeptide(L)' 'MEFYESEHTKFMRELFAKRPELIEKQKEARAIWWDKQVDREALKRFKENKVPQNGYVYFSWPGKEGEQ' A
#
# COMPACT_ATOMS: atom_id res chain seq x y z
N MET A 1 -5.26 -35.29 7.26
CA MET A 1 -4.98 -34.10 8.08
C MET A 1 -5.90 -33.02 7.57
N GLU A 2 -6.96 -32.70 8.31
CA GLU A 2 -7.81 -31.57 7.93
C GLU A 2 -7.01 -30.28 8.12
N PHE A 3 -6.94 -29.46 7.08
CA PHE A 3 -6.34 -28.15 7.18
C PHE A 3 -7.26 -27.28 8.03
N TYR A 4 -6.75 -26.75 9.14
CA TYR A 4 -7.49 -25.81 9.96
C TYR A 4 -7.85 -24.58 9.13
N GLU A 5 -9.14 -24.29 9.03
CA GLU A 5 -9.65 -23.04 8.48
C GLU A 5 -10.14 -22.18 9.64
N SER A 6 -9.76 -20.89 9.65
CA SER A 6 -10.26 -19.96 10.66
C SER A 6 -11.75 -19.66 10.42
N GLU A 7 -12.50 -19.49 11.51
CA GLU A 7 -13.91 -19.07 11.46
C GLU A 7 -14.13 -17.83 10.59
N HIS A 8 -13.16 -16.92 10.60
CA HIS A 8 -13.20 -15.71 9.77
C HIS A 8 -13.16 -16.01 8.27
N THR A 9 -12.33 -16.97 7.85
CA THR A 9 -12.21 -17.37 6.44
C THR A 9 -13.50 -18.03 5.96
N LYS A 10 -14.06 -18.92 6.80
CA LYS A 10 -15.35 -19.57 6.53
C LYS A 10 -16.48 -18.56 6.41
N PHE A 11 -16.56 -17.60 7.33
CA PHE A 11 -17.53 -16.50 7.27
C PHE A 11 -17.43 -15.69 5.98
N MET A 12 -16.22 -15.30 5.57
CA MET A 12 -16.01 -14.52 4.34
C MET A 12 -16.43 -15.32 3.10
N ARG A 13 -16.13 -16.62 3.05
CA ARG A 13 -16.57 -17.49 1.95
C ARG A 13 -18.10 -17.57 1.86
N GLU A 14 -18.77 -17.80 2.99
CA GLU A 14 -20.23 -17.84 3.03
C GLU A 14 -20.86 -16.50 2.64
N LEU A 15 -20.27 -15.38 3.07
CA LEU A 15 -20.75 -14.04 2.75
C LEU A 15 -20.71 -13.77 1.25
N PHE A 16 -19.58 -14.07 0.58
CA PHE A 16 -19.44 -13.85 -0.86
C PHE A 16 -20.28 -14.83 -1.68
N ALA A 17 -20.48 -16.05 -1.21
CA ALA A 17 -21.40 -17.00 -1.85
C ALA A 17 -22.86 -16.52 -1.80
N LYS A 18 -23.28 -15.95 -0.66
CA LYS A 18 -24.65 -15.40 -0.48
C LYS A 18 -24.85 -14.07 -1.21
N ARG A 19 -23.79 -13.30 -1.44
CA ARG A 19 -23.84 -11.94 -2.00
C ARG A 19 -22.76 -11.70 -3.06
N PRO A 20 -22.89 -12.28 -4.26
CA PRO A 20 -21.91 -12.13 -5.32
C PRO A 20 -21.72 -10.67 -5.79
N GLU A 21 -22.71 -9.80 -5.61
CA GLU A 21 -22.65 -8.37 -5.94
C GLU A 21 -21.63 -7.58 -5.10
N LEU A 22 -21.23 -8.11 -3.94
CA LEU A 22 -20.23 -7.46 -3.09
C LEU A 22 -18.85 -7.41 -3.74
N ILE A 23 -18.53 -8.33 -4.66
CA ILE A 23 -17.22 -8.35 -5.33
C ILE A 23 -17.05 -7.09 -6.18
N GLU A 24 -18.07 -6.73 -6.96
CA GLU A 24 -18.03 -5.51 -7.78
C GLU A 24 -18.05 -4.25 -6.90
N LYS A 25 -18.91 -4.20 -5.88
CA LYS A 25 -18.89 -3.09 -4.91
C LYS A 25 -17.54 -2.93 -4.20
N GLN A 26 -16.85 -4.03 -3.91
CA GLN A 26 -15.51 -3.98 -3.32
C GLN A 26 -14.48 -3.43 -4.31
N LYS A 27 -14.57 -3.77 -5.60
CA LYS A 27 -13.71 -3.19 -6.63
C LYS A 27 -13.99 -1.69 -6.79
N GLU A 28 -15.25 -1.30 -6.88
CA GLU A 28 -15.67 0.11 -6.94
C GLU A 28 -15.13 0.88 -5.73
N ALA A 29 -15.41 0.40 -4.51
CA ALA A 29 -14.94 1.04 -3.28
C ALA A 29 -13.41 1.14 -3.21
N ARG A 30 -12.68 0.12 -3.70
CA ARG A 30 -11.22 0.18 -3.83
C ARG A 30 -10.77 1.19 -4.88
N ALA A 31 -11.52 1.41 -5.95
CA ALA A 31 -11.15 2.37 -6.99
C ALA A 31 -11.35 3.84 -6.57
N ILE A 32 -12.33 4.14 -5.69
CA ILE A 32 -12.72 5.52 -5.30
C ILE A 32 -11.52 6.40 -4.92
N TRP A 33 -10.51 5.87 -4.23
CA TRP A 33 -9.37 6.67 -3.77
C TRP A 33 -8.12 6.56 -4.63
N TRP A 34 -8.13 5.70 -5.65
CA TRP A 34 -6.98 5.43 -6.51
C TRP A 34 -7.00 6.18 -7.84
N ASP A 35 -8.15 6.72 -8.25
CA ASP A 35 -8.27 7.62 -9.43
C ASP A 35 -7.75 9.03 -9.13
N LYS A 36 -6.46 9.16 -8.84
CA LYS A 36 -5.79 10.45 -8.69
C LYS A 36 -5.15 10.86 -10.01
N GLN A 37 -5.54 12.01 -10.53
CA GLN A 37 -4.80 12.68 -11.61
C GLN A 37 -3.44 13.10 -11.07
N VAL A 38 -2.37 12.52 -11.60
CA VAL A 38 -1.00 12.87 -11.24
C VAL A 38 -0.41 13.73 -12.34
N ASP A 39 0.03 14.94 -11.98
CA ASP A 39 0.83 15.76 -12.87
C ASP A 39 2.19 15.08 -13.13
N ARG A 40 2.39 14.64 -14.37
CA ARG A 40 3.59 13.91 -14.80
C ARG A 40 4.83 14.81 -14.82
N GLU A 41 4.67 16.10 -15.09
CA GLU A 41 5.77 17.05 -15.11
C GLU A 41 6.25 17.32 -13.67
N ALA A 42 5.31 17.56 -12.75
CA ALA A 42 5.63 17.68 -11.33
C ALA A 42 6.30 16.41 -10.79
N LEU A 43 5.78 15.23 -11.13
CA LEU A 43 6.38 13.95 -10.73
C LEU A 43 7.80 13.75 -11.27
N LYS A 44 8.07 14.18 -12.50
CA LYS A 44 9.41 14.18 -13.08
C LYS A 44 10.34 15.10 -12.29
N ARG A 45 9.92 16.33 -12.02
CA ARG A 45 10.69 17.30 -11.22
C ARG A 45 10.98 16.78 -9.80
N PHE A 46 10.02 16.12 -9.15
CA PHE A 46 10.26 15.53 -7.82
C PHE A 46 11.28 14.39 -7.86
N LYS A 47 11.28 13.57 -8.93
CA LYS A 47 12.28 12.51 -9.10
C LYS A 47 13.67 13.07 -9.36
N GLU A 48 13.78 14.11 -10.19
CA GLU A 48 15.05 14.77 -10.51
C GLU A 48 15.67 15.46 -9.29
N ASN A 49 14.85 16.03 -8.40
CA ASN A 49 15.30 16.72 -7.19
C ASN A 49 15.38 15.80 -5.95
N LYS A 50 15.30 14.48 -6.11
CA LYS A 50 15.29 13.54 -4.96
C LYS A 50 16.68 13.45 -4.33
N VAL A 51 16.80 13.86 -3.07
CA VAL A 51 18.03 13.72 -2.27
C VAL A 51 18.01 12.37 -1.54
N PRO A 52 19.10 11.57 -1.56
CA PRO A 52 19.20 10.35 -0.76
C PRO A 52 19.10 10.68 0.74
N GLN A 53 18.21 10.01 1.45
CA GLN A 53 18.01 10.16 2.89
C GLN A 53 18.51 8.90 3.61
N ASN A 54 19.14 9.09 4.76
CA ASN A 54 19.54 7.97 5.63
C ASN A 54 18.30 7.24 6.18
N GLY A 55 18.38 5.92 6.36
CA GLY A 55 17.27 5.10 6.89
C GLY A 55 16.79 5.52 8.28
N TYR A 56 17.62 6.24 9.01
CA TYR A 56 17.29 6.86 10.29
C TYR A 56 17.77 8.32 10.29
N VAL A 57 16.91 9.24 9.82
CA VAL A 57 17.23 10.67 9.67
C VAL A 57 17.67 11.33 10.99
N TYR A 58 17.14 10.86 12.11
CA TYR A 58 17.45 11.40 13.45
C TYR A 58 18.48 10.58 14.23
N PHE A 59 19.01 9.49 13.65
CA PHE A 59 19.99 8.65 14.33
C PHE A 59 21.39 8.93 13.75
N SER A 60 22.27 9.49 14.57
CA SER A 60 23.68 9.62 14.24
C SER A 60 24.36 8.25 14.39
N TRP A 61 24.67 7.59 13.27
CA TRP A 61 25.48 6.38 13.30
C TRP A 61 26.91 6.76 13.71
N PRO A 62 27.48 6.19 14.79
CA PRO A 62 28.86 6.47 15.19
C PRO A 62 29.79 5.94 14.09
N GLY A 63 30.34 6.84 13.28
CA GLY A 63 31.21 6.50 12.14
C GLY A 63 30.79 7.03 10.77
N LYS A 64 29.66 7.77 10.66
CA LYS A 64 29.29 8.50 9.44
C LYS A 64 29.25 10.01 9.68
N GLU A 65 30.38 10.59 10.04
CA GLU A 65 30.56 12.04 10.06
C GLU A 65 31.46 12.41 8.88
N GLY A 66 30.87 12.89 7.77
CA GLY A 66 31.71 13.36 6.65
C GLY A 66 31.11 13.37 5.24
N GLU A 67 29.86 12.98 5.01
CA GLU A 67 29.24 13.16 3.69
C GLU A 67 27.99 14.02 3.83
N GLN A 68 28.19 15.33 3.62
CA GLN A 68 27.16 16.28 3.19
C GLN A 68 27.36 16.54 1.70
#